data_AF-A0A7G9Y1M1-F1
#
_entry.id   AF-A0A7G9Y1M1-F1
#
_cell.length_a   1.000
_cell.length_b   1.000
_cell.length_c   1.000
_cell.angle_alpha   90.00
_cell.angle_beta   90.00
_cell.angle_gamma   90.00
#
_symmetry.space_group_name_H-M   'P 1'
#
loop_
_entity.id
_entity.type
_entity.pdbx_description
1 polymer ?
#
loop_
_entity_poly.entity_id
_entity_poly.type
_entity_poly.pdbx_seq_one_letter_code
_entity_poly.pdbx_strand_id
1 'polypeptide(L)'
;METKGTPLYRKRLSESEIINICKHLVEKNGIRSIERITGHHRDTISRLLGDMAEHASEMNEYLIKTLGLTPLECDEIWSFVKKTKKY
;
A
#
# COMPACT_ATOMS: atom_id res chain seq x y z
N MET A 1 19.90 8.87 9.26
CA MET A 1 19.27 8.10 8.17
C MET A 1 18.11 8.93 7.67
N GLU A 2 18.17 9.35 6.41
CA GLU A 2 17.23 10.32 5.81
C GLU A 2 15.79 9.79 5.72
N THR A 3 15.60 8.47 5.57
CA THR A 3 14.27 7.84 5.44
C THR A 3 13.68 7.34 6.76
N LYS A 4 14.25 7.69 7.92
CA LYS A 4 13.76 7.19 9.20
C LYS A 4 12.35 7.74 9.47
N GLY A 5 11.40 6.84 9.78
CA GLY A 5 10.01 7.20 10.02
C GLY A 5 9.14 7.28 8.76
N THR A 6 9.68 6.90 7.60
CA THR A 6 8.92 6.82 6.35
C THR A 6 8.79 5.35 5.89
N PRO A 7 7.84 5.01 4.99
CA PRO A 7 7.68 3.64 4.51
C PRO A 7 8.84 3.19 3.59
N LEU A 8 9.77 4.10 3.29
CA LEU A 8 11.01 3.83 2.55
C LEU A 8 12.16 3.40 3.46
N TYR A 9 11.96 3.41 4.79
CA TYR A 9 13.01 3.06 5.73
C TYR A 9 13.50 1.63 5.53
N ARG A 10 14.84 1.46 5.40
CA ARG A 10 15.53 0.17 5.21
C ARG A 10 15.06 -0.65 4.00
N LYS A 11 14.44 -0.02 3.00
CA LYS A 11 14.15 -0.68 1.72
C LYS A 11 15.43 -0.85 0.91
N ARG A 12 15.53 -1.99 0.22
CA ARG A 12 16.63 -2.30 -0.70
C ARG A 12 16.33 -1.89 -2.14
N LEU A 13 15.06 -1.63 -2.45
CA LEU A 13 14.61 -1.09 -3.72
C LEU A 13 14.93 0.41 -3.76
N SER A 14 15.30 0.90 -4.94
CA SER A 14 15.37 2.34 -5.19
C SER A 14 13.98 2.98 -5.07
N GLU A 15 13.95 4.27 -4.79
CA GLU A 15 12.69 5.02 -4.71
C GLU A 15 11.91 4.96 -6.04
N SER A 16 12.59 5.01 -7.17
CA SER A 16 11.97 4.86 -8.49
C SER A 16 11.28 3.52 -8.70
N GLU A 17 11.88 2.42 -8.22
CA GLU A 17 11.28 1.09 -8.30
C GLU A 17 10.03 0.99 -7.41
N ILE A 18 10.12 1.54 -6.19
CA ILE A 18 8.99 1.59 -5.26
C ILE A 18 7.83 2.38 -5.86
N ILE A 19 8.10 3.58 -6.37
CA ILE A 19 7.10 4.42 -7.04
C ILE A 19 6.47 3.68 -8.23
N ASN A 20 7.29 2.98 -9.03
CA ASN A 20 6.78 2.23 -10.19
C ASN A 20 5.83 1.09 -9.77
N ILE A 21 6.19 0.32 -8.75
CA ILE A 21 5.32 -0.73 -8.17
C ILE A 21 4.00 -0.12 -7.67
N CYS A 22 4.07 0.97 -6.91
CA CYS A 22 2.89 1.65 -6.37
C CYS A 22 1.99 2.22 -7.48
N LYS A 23 2.57 2.80 -8.54
CA LYS A 23 1.81 3.27 -9.71
C LYS A 23 1.00 2.14 -10.34
N HIS A 24 1.61 0.97 -10.56
CA HIS A 24 0.86 -0.16 -11.12
C HIS A 24 -0.29 -0.63 -10.21
N LEU A 25 -0.11 -0.60 -8.89
CA LEU A 25 -1.20 -0.90 -7.95
C LEU A 25 -2.36 0.09 -8.08
N VAL A 26 -2.06 1.40 -8.17
CA VAL A 26 -3.06 2.46 -8.36
C VAL A 26 -3.84 2.25 -9.67
N GLU A 27 -3.16 1.80 -10.72
CA GLU A 27 -3.75 1.38 -12.00
C GLU A 27 -4.48 0.03 -11.93
N LYS A 28 -4.79 -0.47 -10.72
CA LYS A 28 -5.55 -1.70 -10.46
C LYS A 28 -4.90 -2.99 -10.96
N ASN A 29 -3.58 -2.99 -11.17
CA ASN A 29 -2.87 -4.23 -11.51
C ASN A 29 -2.82 -5.18 -10.31
N GLY A 30 -3.11 -6.46 -10.56
CA GLY A 30 -2.88 -7.51 -9.55
C GLY A 30 -1.38 -7.78 -9.34
N ILE A 31 -0.99 -8.28 -8.17
CA ILE A 31 0.42 -8.53 -7.77
C ILE A 31 1.20 -9.34 -8.82
N ARG A 32 0.57 -10.36 -9.43
CA ARG A 32 1.19 -11.17 -10.50
C ARG A 32 1.40 -10.40 -11.80
N SER A 33 0.54 -9.41 -12.09
CA SER A 33 0.73 -8.51 -13.22
C SER A 33 1.94 -7.60 -12.98
N ILE A 34 2.00 -7.01 -11.78
CA ILE A 34 3.12 -6.16 -11.35
C ILE A 34 4.44 -6.93 -11.40
N GLU A 35 4.47 -8.19 -10.95
CA GLU A 35 5.66 -9.07 -11.05
C GLU A 35 6.14 -9.21 -12.50
N ARG A 36 5.24 -9.44 -13.46
CA ARG A 36 5.60 -9.54 -14.88
C ARG A 36 6.08 -8.22 -15.48
N ILE A 37 5.48 -7.09 -15.07
CA ILE A 37 5.80 -5.77 -15.62
C ILE A 37 7.12 -5.24 -15.06
N THR A 38 7.35 -5.42 -13.76
CA THR A 38 8.49 -4.84 -13.04
C THR A 38 9.66 -5.79 -12.87
N GLY A 39 9.46 -7.10 -13.05
CA GLY A 39 10.48 -8.14 -12.84
C GLY A 39 10.77 -8.44 -11.36
N HIS A 40 10.11 -7.78 -10.42
CA HIS A 40 10.27 -8.06 -8.99
C HIS A 40 9.42 -9.26 -8.58
N HIS A 41 9.99 -10.15 -7.77
CA HIS A 41 9.25 -11.31 -7.24
C HIS A 41 8.02 -10.86 -6.43
N ARG A 42 6.91 -11.58 -6.59
CA ARG A 42 5.62 -11.27 -5.92
C ARG A 42 5.73 -11.09 -4.41
N ASP A 43 6.64 -11.80 -3.73
CA ASP A 43 6.81 -11.68 -2.27
C ASP A 43 7.48 -10.35 -1.89
N THR A 44 8.35 -9.83 -2.74
CA THR A 44 8.94 -8.49 -2.57
C THR A 44 7.87 -7.43 -2.78
N ILE A 45 7.05 -7.56 -3.83
CA ILE A 45 5.92 -6.65 -4.09
C ILE A 45 4.92 -6.70 -2.93
N SER A 46 4.51 -7.89 -2.50
CA SER A 46 3.52 -8.06 -1.43
C SER A 46 4.00 -7.45 -0.11
N ARG A 47 5.27 -7.67 0.26
CA ARG A 47 5.86 -7.05 1.46
C ARG A 47 5.95 -5.53 1.34
N LEU A 48 6.38 -5.01 0.18
CA LEU A 48 6.42 -3.58 -0.04
C LEU A 48 5.04 -2.95 0.12
N LEU A 49 4.02 -3.52 -0.52
CA LEU A 49 2.65 -3.00 -0.46
C LEU A 49 2.03 -3.15 0.94
N GLY A 50 2.37 -4.21 1.68
CA GLY A 50 1.98 -4.38 3.07
C GLY A 50 2.50 -3.24 3.96
N ASP A 51 3.80 -2.97 3.90
CA ASP A 51 4.43 -1.90 4.69
C ASP A 51 3.88 -0.51 4.30
N MET A 52 3.56 -0.29 3.02
CA MET A 52 2.90 0.94 2.55
C MET A 52 1.48 1.09 3.11
N ALA A 53 0.71 -0.01 3.16
CA ALA A 53 -0.65 -0.01 3.67
C ALA A 53 -0.70 0.25 5.19
N GLU A 54 0.24 -0.35 5.94
CA GLU A 54 0.40 -0.10 7.37
C GLU A 54 0.67 1.39 7.63
N HIS A 55 1.63 1.97 6.90
CA HIS A 55 1.94 3.39 7.06
C HIS A 55 0.80 4.32 6.61
N ALA A 56 0.05 3.95 5.57
CA ALA A 56 -1.14 4.70 5.18
C ALA A 56 -2.22 4.68 6.27
N SER A 57 -2.36 3.57 7.01
CA SER A 57 -3.25 3.49 8.17
C SER A 57 -2.79 4.38 9.32
N GLU A 58 -1.49 4.37 9.64
CA GLU A 58 -0.91 5.26 10.66
C GLU A 58 -1.13 6.74 10.30
N MET A 59 -0.88 7.10 9.03
CA MET A 59 -1.14 8.45 8.52
C MET A 59 -2.62 8.81 8.65
N ASN A 60 -3.53 7.93 8.24
CA ASN A 60 -4.96 8.19 8.35
C ASN A 60 -5.39 8.41 9.81
N GLU A 61 -4.86 7.62 10.74
CA GLU A 61 -5.11 7.80 12.17
C GLU A 61 -4.60 9.15 12.68
N TYR A 62 -3.38 9.55 12.30
CA TYR A 62 -2.80 10.84 12.65
C TYR A 62 -3.62 12.02 12.10
N LEU A 63 -4.03 11.93 10.82
CA LEU A 63 -4.83 12.97 10.17
C LEU A 63 -6.19 13.16 10.85
N ILE A 64 -6.85 12.06 11.24
CA ILE A 64 -8.16 12.12 11.92
C ILE A 64 -8.01 12.62 13.36
N LYS A 65 -7.10 12.01 14.14
CA LYS A 65 -7.03 12.25 15.59
C LYS A 65 -6.25 13.50 15.97
N THR A 66 -5.17 13.79 15.27
CA THR A 66 -4.23 14.85 15.66
C THR A 66 -4.51 16.17 14.96
N LEU A 67 -4.93 16.15 13.70
CA LEU A 67 -5.24 17.36 12.93
C LEU A 67 -6.71 17.79 13.04
N GLY A 68 -7.56 17.00 13.70
CA GLY A 68 -8.95 17.35 13.98
C GLY A 68 -9.80 17.53 12.71
N LEU A 69 -9.47 16.81 11.63
CA LEU A 69 -10.25 16.84 10.41
C LEU A 69 -11.69 16.38 10.70
N THR A 70 -12.66 17.17 10.26
CA THR A 70 -14.08 16.81 10.38
C THR A 70 -14.41 15.64 9.45
N PRO A 71 -15.16 14.63 9.90
CA PRO A 71 -15.62 13.54 9.05
C PRO A 71 -16.37 14.08 7.83
N LEU A 72 -16.06 13.55 6.64
CA LEU A 72 -16.83 13.76 5.42
C LEU A 72 -17.68 12.52 5.16
N GLU A 73 -18.85 12.71 4.55
CA GLU A 73 -19.66 11.59 4.07
C GLU A 73 -18.95 10.91 2.88
N CYS A 74 -18.59 9.65 3.06
CA CYS A 74 -18.11 8.78 1.99
C CYS A 74 -19.26 7.86 1.58
N ASP A 75 -19.58 7.82 0.29
CA ASP A 75 -20.52 6.86 -0.28
C ASP A 75 -19.95 5.42 -0.21
N GLU A 76 -20.83 4.43 -0.35
CA GLU A 76 -20.47 3.03 -0.16
C GLU A 76 -19.59 2.49 -1.29
N ILE A 77 -18.45 1.88 -0.93
CA ILE A 77 -17.61 1.12 -1.85
C ILE A 77 -17.83 -0.37 -1.61
N TRP A 78 -18.43 -1.04 -2.59
CA TRP A 78 -18.69 -2.48 -2.54
C TRP A 78 -17.57 -3.24 -3.27
N SER A 79 -16.96 -4.20 -2.57
CA SER A 79 -15.97 -5.11 -3.16
C SER A 79 -16.12 -6.53 -2.61
N PHE A 80 -15.83 -7.53 -3.44
CA PHE A 80 -15.89 -8.93 -3.04
C PHE A 80 -14.60 -9.32 -2.31
N VAL A 81 -14.71 -9.59 -1.01
CA VAL A 81 -13.62 -10.16 -0.22
C VAL A 81 -13.82 -11.67 -0.11
N LYS A 82 -12.76 -12.44 -0.38
CA LYS A 82 -12.81 -13.91 -0.30
C LYS A 82 -13.36 -14.34 1.07
N LYS A 83 -14.45 -15.11 1.07
CA LYS A 83 -15.01 -15.73 2.27
C LYS A 83 -14.02 -16.75 2.85
N THR A 84 -13.67 -16.57 4.12
CA THR A 84 -12.68 -17.41 4.84
C THR A 84 -13.20 -18.78 5.29
N LYS A 85 -14.47 -19.12 5.03
CA LYS A 85 -15.01 -20.45 5.35
C LYS A 85 -14.39 -21.53 4.46
N LYS A 86 -13.43 -22.28 5.02
CA LYS A 86 -13.16 -23.66 4.61
C LYS A 86 -14.29 -24.53 5.17
N TYR A 87 -15.01 -25.22 4.31
CA TYR A 87 -15.84 -26.36 4.72
C TYR A 87 -14.93 -27.57 4.94
#